data_AF-A0AAW5DIB3-F1
#
_entry.id   AF-A0AAW5DIB3-F1
#
_cell.length_a   1.000
_cell.length_b   1.000
_cell.length_c   1.000
_cell.angle_alpha   90.00
_cell.angle_beta   90.00
_cell.angle_gamma   90.00
#
_symmetry.space_group_name_H-M   'P 1'
#
loop_
_entity.id
_entity.type
_entity.pdbx_description
1 polymer ?
#
loop_
_entity_poly.entity_id
_entity_poly.type
_entity_poly.pdbx_seq_one_letter_code
_entity_poly.pdbx_strand_id
1 'polypeptide(L)'
;MVLKIKRPVREEPNVQHMLERMPKKVADSFSDEQLSHLNTALAGRRWGNHKVDVRGTISLLRSRYYFVLLAGTDKRDLSRTESRIGRIAMAATVALFFCVSLILGLVLLYILKSWLGINLFEGFSLGLWDWLKGKS
;
A
#
# COMPACT_ATOMS: atom_id res chain seq x y z
N MET A 1 24.85 -10.86 -12.14
CA MET A 1 24.55 -10.06 -13.34
C MET A 1 25.51 -8.88 -13.35
N VAL A 2 26.54 -8.91 -14.21
CA VAL A 2 27.48 -7.78 -14.35
C VAL A 2 26.73 -6.68 -15.08
N LEU A 3 26.61 -5.50 -14.47
CA LEU A 3 25.95 -4.35 -15.09
C LEU A 3 26.69 -3.99 -16.38
N LYS A 4 25.97 -3.83 -17.49
CA LYS A 4 26.56 -3.32 -18.75
C LYS A 4 27.07 -1.91 -18.49
N ILE A 5 28.38 -1.77 -18.32
CA ILE A 5 29.04 -0.49 -18.07
C ILE A 5 29.00 0.30 -19.38
N LYS A 6 28.31 1.45 -19.39
CA LYS A 6 28.19 2.32 -20.57
C LYS A 6 29.36 3.32 -20.69
N ARG A 7 30.18 3.44 -19.65
CA ARG A 7 31.31 4.38 -19.49
C ARG A 7 32.51 3.64 -18.87
N PRO A 8 33.73 4.21 -18.88
CA PRO A 8 34.82 3.68 -18.06
C PRO A 8 34.39 3.58 -16.58
N VAL A 9 34.78 2.51 -15.88
CA VAL A 9 34.28 2.24 -14.51
C VAL A 9 34.60 3.35 -13.51
N ARG A 10 35.70 4.10 -13.72
CA ARG A 10 36.10 5.25 -12.91
C ARG A 10 35.22 6.48 -13.10
N GLU A 11 34.44 6.53 -14.19
CA GLU A 11 33.48 7.61 -14.47
C GLU A 11 32.07 7.29 -13.98
N GLU A 12 31.86 6.11 -13.40
CA GLU A 12 30.58 5.76 -12.81
C GLU A 12 30.35 6.62 -11.56
N PRO A 13 29.19 7.29 -11.41
CA PRO A 13 28.95 8.25 -10.32
C PRO A 13 29.16 7.68 -8.92
N ASN A 14 28.76 6.42 -8.71
CA ASN A 14 28.94 5.73 -7.43
C ASN A 14 30.42 5.49 -7.11
N VAL A 15 31.23 5.23 -8.14
CA VAL A 15 32.67 5.00 -8.02
C VAL A 15 33.39 6.31 -7.75
N GLN A 16 33.07 7.38 -8.49
CA GLN A 16 33.65 8.71 -8.26
C GLN A 16 33.40 9.20 -6.83
N HIS A 17 32.15 9.18 -6.39
CA HIS A 17 31.79 9.59 -5.02
C HIS A 17 32.43 8.74 -3.92
N MET A 18 32.75 7.49 -4.20
CA MET A 18 33.49 6.63 -3.28
C MET A 18 34.97 7.01 -3.24
N LEU A 19 35.60 7.17 -4.40
CA LEU A 19 37.03 7.49 -4.52
C LEU A 19 37.37 8.87 -3.94
N GLU A 20 36.50 9.87 -4.14
CA GLU A 20 36.66 11.23 -3.60
C GLU A 20 36.72 11.30 -2.07
N ARG A 21 36.14 10.31 -1.38
CA ARG A 21 36.12 10.24 0.09
C ARG A 21 37.34 9.53 0.68
N MET A 22 38.25 9.04 -0.16
CA MET A 22 39.43 8.31 0.26
C MET A 22 40.70 9.18 0.06
N PRO A 23 41.75 8.95 0.86
CA PRO A 23 43.07 9.50 0.53
C PRO A 23 43.48 9.07 -0.88
N LYS A 24 44.08 9.98 -1.66
CA LYS A 24 44.43 9.76 -3.08
C LYS A 24 45.21 8.45 -3.29
N LYS A 25 46.21 8.19 -2.44
CA LYS A 25 47.01 6.95 -2.49
C LYS A 25 46.17 5.67 -2.41
N VAL A 26 45.07 5.68 -1.65
CA VAL A 26 44.16 4.54 -1.52
C VAL A 26 43.21 4.48 -2.71
N ALA A 27 42.65 5.62 -3.13
CA ALA A 27 41.79 5.71 -4.32
C ALA A 27 42.49 5.20 -5.59
N ASP A 28 43.76 5.54 -5.76
CA ASP A 28 44.58 5.15 -6.91
C ASP A 28 45.03 3.68 -6.85
N SER A 29 44.92 3.03 -5.69
CA SER A 29 45.35 1.63 -5.52
C SER A 29 44.35 0.60 -6.06
N PHE A 30 43.12 1.00 -6.34
CA PHE A 30 42.09 0.11 -6.88
C PHE A 30 42.29 -0.18 -8.36
N SER A 31 42.14 -1.44 -8.76
CA SER A 31 42.08 -1.84 -10.18
C SER A 31 40.68 -1.64 -10.76
N ASP A 32 40.59 -1.51 -12.09
CA ASP A 32 39.29 -1.33 -12.76
C ASP A 32 38.35 -2.53 -12.55
N GLU A 33 38.90 -3.75 -12.43
CA GLU A 33 38.14 -4.95 -12.08
C GLU A 33 37.52 -4.83 -10.67
N GLN A 34 38.32 -4.43 -9.67
CA GLN A 34 37.83 -4.18 -8.31
C GLN A 34 36.76 -3.09 -8.29
N LEU A 35 36.99 -2.00 -9.02
CA LEU A 35 36.01 -0.91 -9.14
C LEU A 35 34.70 -1.39 -9.79
N SER A 36 34.74 -2.36 -10.71
CA SER A 36 33.55 -2.88 -11.38
C SER A 36 32.69 -3.72 -10.44
N HIS A 37 33.33 -4.53 -9.60
CA HIS A 37 32.67 -5.30 -8.55
C HIS A 37 32.11 -4.38 -7.46
N LEU A 38 32.87 -3.36 -7.06
CA LEU A 38 32.42 -2.34 -6.11
C LEU A 38 31.23 -1.55 -6.66
N ASN A 39 31.28 -1.11 -7.92
CA ASN A 39 30.15 -0.41 -8.55
C ASN A 39 28.89 -1.28 -8.54
N THR A 40 29.02 -2.57 -8.85
CA THR A 40 27.89 -3.51 -8.83
C THR A 40 27.33 -3.70 -7.42
N ALA A 41 28.19 -3.81 -6.41
CA ALA A 41 27.78 -3.92 -5.01
C ALA A 41 27.13 -2.61 -4.48
N LEU A 42 27.60 -1.45 -4.94
CA LEU A 42 27.08 -0.13 -4.58
C LEU A 42 25.79 0.22 -5.33
N ALA A 43 25.63 -0.24 -6.57
CA ALA A 43 24.44 0.02 -7.40
C ALA A 43 23.14 -0.53 -6.78
N GLY A 44 23.22 -1.60 -5.99
CA GLY A 44 22.09 -2.15 -5.22
C GLY A 44 21.68 -1.29 -4.03
N ARG A 45 22.53 -0.36 -3.58
CA ARG A 45 22.27 0.54 -2.43
C ARG A 45 21.68 1.88 -2.85
N ARG A 46 20.65 1.88 -3.70
CA ARG A 46 19.72 3.03 -3.76
C ARG A 46 18.86 3.07 -2.50
N TRP A 47 19.49 3.28 -1.35
CA TRP A 47 18.79 3.70 -0.16
C TRP A 47 18.40 5.17 -0.40
N GLY A 48 17.10 5.46 -0.57
CA GLY A 48 16.62 6.83 -0.44
C GLY A 48 15.89 7.47 -1.63
N ASN A 49 15.36 6.72 -2.59
CA ASN A 49 14.26 7.26 -3.41
C ASN A 49 12.92 6.94 -2.73
N HIS A 50 12.71 7.46 -1.53
CA HIS A 50 11.36 7.60 -1.00
C HIS A 50 10.70 8.74 -1.79
N LYS A 51 9.49 8.51 -2.33
CA LYS A 51 8.77 9.56 -3.08
C LYS A 51 8.52 10.79 -2.21
N VAL A 52 8.49 10.61 -0.89
CA VAL A 52 8.34 11.66 0.10
C VAL A 52 9.38 11.43 1.20
N ASP A 53 10.31 12.37 1.35
CA ASP A 53 11.22 12.50 2.50
C ASP A 53 11.11 13.93 3.02
N VAL A 54 10.26 14.13 4.02
CA VAL A 54 10.05 15.44 4.66
C VAL A 54 10.70 15.38 6.03
N ARG A 55 11.66 16.28 6.24
CA ARG A 55 12.37 16.42 7.51
C ARG A 55 12.14 17.83 8.01
N GLY A 56 11.73 17.95 9.26
CA GLY A 56 11.42 19.23 9.85
C GLY A 56 11.81 19.29 11.31
N THR A 57 11.97 20.50 11.79
CA THR A 57 12.12 20.77 13.21
C THR A 57 11.04 21.76 13.60
N ILE A 58 10.25 21.45 14.63
CA ILE A 58 9.31 22.38 15.22
C ILE A 58 9.85 22.82 16.59
N SER A 59 9.97 24.11 16.80
CA SER A 59 10.31 24.68 18.10
C SER A 59 9.01 24.97 18.86
N LEU A 60 8.83 24.32 20.00
CA LEU A 60 7.72 24.58 20.92
C LEU A 60 8.29 25.05 22.26
N LEU A 61 7.99 26.29 22.63
CA LEU A 61 8.50 26.96 23.83
C LEU A 61 10.04 26.96 23.88
N ARG A 62 10.63 26.24 24.84
CA ARG A 62 12.09 26.13 25.01
C ARG A 62 12.72 24.92 24.31
N SER A 63 11.91 24.04 23.73
CA SER A 63 12.36 22.76 23.19
C SER A 63 12.20 22.71 21.67
N ARG A 64 13.13 22.00 21.01
CA ARG A 64 13.08 21.74 19.57
C ARG A 64 12.83 20.25 19.36
N TYR A 65 11.79 19.94 18.60
CA TYR A 65 11.40 18.58 18.24
C TYR A 65 11.70 18.36 16.77
N TYR A 66 12.47 17.33 16.48
CA TYR A 66 12.76 16.91 15.11
C TYR A 66 11.77 15.83 14.69
N PHE A 67 11.29 15.89 13.45
CA PHE A 67 10.43 14.87 12.88
C PHE A 67 10.89 14.50 11.46
N VAL A 68 10.64 13.24 11.12
CA VAL A 68 10.91 12.68 9.78
C VAL A 68 9.65 11.98 9.32
N LEU A 69 9.16 12.36 8.14
CA LEU A 69 8.09 11.70 7.45
C LEU A 69 8.65 11.10 6.16
N LEU A 70 8.74 9.77 6.15
CA LEU A 70 9.15 8.98 5.00
C LEU A 70 7.92 8.26 4.47
N ALA A 71 7.55 8.54 3.23
CA ALA A 71 6.44 7.86 2.56
C ALA A 71 6.87 7.39 1.16
N GLY A 72 6.39 6.22 0.78
CA GLY A 72 6.70 5.62 -0.51
C GLY A 72 5.90 4.35 -0.74
N THR A 73 5.96 3.84 -1.96
CA THR A 73 5.37 2.55 -2.30
C THR A 73 6.11 1.45 -1.55
N ASP A 74 5.40 0.70 -0.70
CA ASP A 74 5.97 -0.50 -0.12
C ASP A 74 6.16 -1.56 -1.21
N LYS A 75 7.40 -2.03 -1.37
CA LYS A 75 7.78 -3.06 -2.33
C LYS A 75 8.16 -4.37 -1.64
N ARG A 76 8.03 -4.42 -0.31
CA ARG A 76 8.28 -5.63 0.46
C ARG A 76 7.10 -6.57 0.31
N ASP A 77 7.37 -7.87 0.42
CA ASP A 77 6.30 -8.84 0.59
C ASP A 77 5.52 -8.49 1.85
N LEU A 78 4.19 -8.55 1.75
CA LEU A 78 3.29 -8.25 2.86
C LEU A 78 3.69 -9.05 4.09
N SER A 79 3.83 -8.37 5.22
CA SER A 79 4.03 -9.05 6.49
C SER A 79 2.89 -10.05 6.73
N ARG A 80 3.17 -11.13 7.48
CA ARG A 80 2.14 -12.11 7.86
C ARG A 80 0.93 -11.44 8.53
N THR A 81 1.18 -10.37 9.29
CA THR A 81 0.14 -9.58 9.95
C THR A 81 -0.69 -8.78 8.95
N GLU A 82 -0.05 -8.09 8.00
CA GLU A 82 -0.74 -7.30 6.97
C GLU A 82 -1.58 -8.19 6.06
N SER A 83 -1.03 -9.34 5.64
CA SER A 83 -1.76 -10.36 4.88
C SER A 83 -2.96 -10.93 5.66
N ARG A 84 -2.86 -11.03 7.00
CA ARG A 84 -3.98 -11.48 7.85
C ARG A 84 -5.06 -10.40 7.95
N ILE A 85 -4.68 -9.14 8.14
CA ILE A 85 -5.61 -8.01 8.17
C ILE A 85 -6.33 -7.88 6.82
N GLY A 86 -5.60 -7.98 5.70
CA GLY A 86 -6.19 -7.95 4.36
C GLY A 86 -7.22 -9.07 4.14
N ARG A 87 -6.92 -10.30 4.58
CA ARG A 87 -7.87 -11.42 4.52
C ARG A 87 -9.11 -11.20 5.39
N ILE A 88 -8.96 -10.65 6.59
CA ILE A 88 -10.08 -10.31 7.47
C ILE A 88 -10.95 -9.22 6.84
N ALA A 89 -10.35 -8.17 6.30
CA ALA A 89 -11.08 -7.09 5.64
C ALA A 89 -11.84 -7.60 4.40
N MET A 90 -11.22 -8.47 3.60
CA MET A 90 -11.88 -9.12 2.47
C MET A 90 -13.06 -9.99 2.92
N ALA A 91 -12.86 -10.82 3.95
CA ALA A 91 -13.93 -11.66 4.50
C ALA A 91 -15.09 -10.82 5.05
N ALA A 92 -14.81 -9.73 5.75
CA ALA A 92 -15.83 -8.81 6.24
C ALA A 92 -16.62 -8.15 5.10
N THR A 93 -15.93 -7.74 4.02
CA THR A 93 -16.57 -7.15 2.84
C THR A 93 -17.49 -8.16 2.16
N VAL A 94 -17.03 -9.40 1.98
CA VAL A 94 -17.83 -10.48 1.39
C VAL A 94 -19.04 -10.82 2.26
N ALA A 95 -18.85 -10.93 3.58
CA ALA A 95 -19.94 -11.19 4.51
C ALA A 95 -21.00 -10.07 4.47
N LEU A 96 -20.58 -8.81 4.44
CA LEU A 96 -21.49 -7.66 4.33
C LEU A 96 -22.28 -7.72 3.02
N PHE A 97 -21.62 -8.01 1.90
CA PHE A 97 -22.27 -8.16 0.60
C PHE A 97 -23.37 -9.23 0.61
N PHE A 98 -23.09 -10.41 1.19
CA PHE A 98 -24.09 -11.46 1.33
C PHE A 98 -25.24 -11.06 2.26
N CYS A 99 -24.97 -10.39 3.38
CA CYS A 99 -26.03 -9.91 4.28
C CYS A 99 -26.97 -8.93 3.56
N VAL A 100 -26.41 -7.94 2.86
CA VAL A 100 -27.19 -6.96 2.10
C VAL A 100 -28.00 -7.64 0.99
N SER A 101 -27.37 -8.56 0.26
CA SER A 101 -28.04 -9.30 -0.82
C SER A 101 -29.19 -10.17 -0.29
N LEU A 102 -29.00 -10.80 0.87
CA LEU A 102 -30.03 -11.62 1.51
C LEU A 102 -31.21 -10.77 1.97
N ILE A 103 -30.96 -9.61 2.60
CA ILE A 103 -32.01 -8.67 3.00
C ILE A 103 -32.78 -8.19 1.77
N LEU A 104 -32.09 -7.77 0.71
CA LEU A 104 -32.72 -7.36 -0.54
C LEU A 104 -33.57 -8.47 -1.15
N GLY A 105 -33.04 -9.70 -1.17
CA GLY A 105 -33.78 -10.88 -1.64
C GLY A 105 -35.06 -11.13 -0.85
N LEU A 106 -34.99 -11.06 0.48
CA LEU A 106 -36.17 -11.21 1.35
C LEU A 106 -37.19 -10.08 1.13
N VAL A 107 -36.74 -8.83 0.95
CA VAL A 107 -37.62 -7.70 0.62
C VAL A 107 -38.32 -7.93 -0.71
N LEU A 108 -37.62 -8.37 -1.75
CA LEU A 108 -38.20 -8.67 -3.06
C LEU A 108 -39.22 -9.82 -2.98
N LEU A 109 -38.88 -10.90 -2.29
CA LEU A 109 -39.81 -12.01 -2.04
C LEU A 109 -41.04 -11.56 -1.26
N TYR A 110 -40.86 -10.68 -0.27
CA TYR A 110 -41.97 -10.09 0.49
C TYR A 110 -42.89 -9.24 -0.40
N ILE A 111 -42.33 -8.42 -1.30
CA ILE A 111 -43.12 -7.62 -2.24
C ILE A 111 -43.87 -8.55 -3.21
N LEU A 112 -43.19 -9.54 -3.77
CA LEU A 112 -43.79 -10.51 -4.70
C LEU A 112 -44.96 -11.26 -4.05
N LYS A 113 -44.79 -11.78 -2.82
CA LYS A 113 -45.88 -12.48 -2.13
C LYS A 113 -47.04 -11.55 -1.77
N SER A 114 -46.77 -10.27 -1.45
CA SER A 114 -47.82 -9.26 -1.25
C SER A 114 -48.57 -8.92 -2.54
N TRP A 115 -47.88 -8.90 -3.68
CA TRP A 115 -48.51 -8.70 -4.99
C TRP A 115 -49.40 -9.88 -5.39
N LEU A 116 -48.97 -11.11 -5.08
CA LEU A 116 -49.75 -12.34 -5.30
C LEU A 116 -50.93 -12.52 -4.33
N GLY A 117 -51.08 -11.65 -3.32
CA GLY A 117 -52.16 -11.74 -2.34
C GLY A 117 -52.04 -12.92 -1.36
N ILE A 118 -50.85 -13.52 -1.23
CA ILE A 118 -50.61 -14.67 -0.35
C ILE A 118 -50.40 -14.16 1.09
N ASN A 119 -51.35 -14.48 1.98
CA ASN A 119 -51.25 -14.20 3.41
C ASN A 119 -50.68 -15.42 4.15
N LEU A 120 -49.44 -15.32 4.63
CA LEU A 120 -48.79 -16.36 5.43
C LEU A 120 -49.17 -16.30 6.92
N PHE A 121 -49.58 -15.13 7.40
CA PHE A 121 -50.04 -14.89 8.76
C PHE A 121 -51.34 -14.11 8.72
N GLU A 122 -52.37 -14.59 9.43
CA GLU A 122 -53.65 -13.88 9.53
C GLU A 122 -53.46 -12.59 10.34
N GLY A 123 -53.84 -11.45 9.75
CA GLY A 123 -53.84 -10.15 10.42
C GLY A 123 -52.48 -9.43 10.52
N PHE A 124 -51.36 -10.02 10.05
CA PHE A 124 -50.04 -9.38 10.11
C PHE A 124 -49.41 -9.20 8.73
N SER A 125 -49.08 -7.95 8.39
CA SER A 125 -48.32 -7.58 7.19
C SER A 125 -47.30 -6.50 7.54
N LEU A 126 -46.07 -6.63 7.04
CA LEU A 126 -45.01 -5.61 7.19
C LEU A 126 -45.33 -4.26 6.51
N GLY A 127 -46.39 -4.15 5.72
CA GLY A 127 -46.86 -2.88 5.14
C GLY A 127 -46.01 -2.29 3.99
N LEU A 128 -44.85 -2.87 3.66
CA LEU A 128 -43.95 -2.36 2.62
C LEU A 128 -44.63 -2.23 1.24
N TRP A 129 -45.55 -3.13 0.92
CA TRP A 129 -46.29 -3.09 -0.35
C TRP A 129 -47.34 -1.98 -0.40
N ASP A 130 -48.01 -1.70 0.72
CA ASP A 130 -49.02 -0.64 0.80
C ASP A 130 -48.36 0.75 0.77
N TRP A 131 -47.20 0.89 1.41
CA TRP A 131 -46.31 2.03 1.27
C TRP A 131 -45.87 2.25 -0.19
N LEU A 132 -45.45 1.20 -0.90
CA LEU A 132 -45.06 1.31 -2.31
C LEU A 132 -46.23 1.70 -3.23
N LYS A 133 -47.46 1.23 -2.92
CA LYS A 133 -48.68 1.62 -3.65
C LYS A 133 -49.18 3.03 -3.32
N GLY A 134 -48.51 3.76 -2.41
CA GLY A 134 -48.91 5.11 -2.03
C GLY A 134 -50.21 5.20 -1.23
N LYS A 135 -50.70 4.08 -0.67
CA LYS A 135 -51.79 4.09 0.31
C LYS A 135 -51.17 4.23 1.70
N SER A 136 -50.94 5.48 2.11
CA SER A 136 -50.72 5.81 3.52
C SER A 136 -52.02 5.79 4.30
#